data_AF-A0A8J8ES98-F1
#
_entry.id   AF-A0A8J8ES98-F1
#
_cell.length_a   1.000
_cell.length_b   1.000
_cell.length_c   1.000
_cell.angle_alpha   90.00
_cell.angle_beta   90.00
_cell.angle_gamma   90.00
#
_symmetry.space_group_name_H-M   'P 1'
#
loop_
_entity.id
_entity.type
_entity.pdbx_description
1 polymer ?
#
loop_
_entity_poly.entity_id
_entity_poly.type
_entity_poly.pdbx_seq_one_letter_code
_entity_poly.pdbx_strand_id
1 'polypeptide(L)'
;MESRMTEVPFSGGWEALISVAVNPEELFPTFPYRAEVTRMNERSVARLSLRRFPWKFEFEGFLEMAFNEPHVTYVMKGQRGLLILSFRAGDGNLVARASADIPGEKLLGKKLQLLAEGSGKALARMAESHYVLAPLIFGSGEEFILRRFEGPLLAHLLRYILLKTSKRSFRVIGKAKEDGFIADVTDGIVEKIEYETFSGTSILEIKKDLLDVSEEDFSEMDLNGEYIIKIEAL
;
A
#
# COMPACT_ATOMS: atom_id res chain seq x y z
N MET A 1 -10.86 -2.33 26.44
CA MET A 1 -10.13 -2.28 25.16
C MET A 1 -9.92 -3.68 24.60
N GLU A 2 -10.67 -4.04 23.57
CA GLU A 2 -10.44 -5.26 22.77
C GLU A 2 -9.31 -5.01 21.77
N SER A 3 -8.44 -6.00 21.51
CA SER A 3 -7.37 -5.89 20.52
C SER A 3 -7.09 -7.18 19.77
N ARG A 4 -6.58 -7.06 18.55
CA ARG A 4 -6.06 -8.18 17.75
C ARG A 4 -4.73 -7.79 17.13
N MET A 5 -3.88 -8.79 16.93
CA MET A 5 -2.57 -8.62 16.33
C MET A 5 -2.35 -9.64 15.23
N THR A 6 -1.46 -9.29 14.32
CA THR A 6 -0.98 -10.14 13.24
C THR A 6 0.49 -9.81 12.97
N GLU A 7 1.19 -10.74 12.36
CA GLU A 7 2.56 -10.58 11.92
C GLU A 7 2.60 -10.71 10.40
N VAL A 8 3.30 -9.79 9.75
CA VAL A 8 3.46 -9.76 8.30
C VAL A 8 4.96 -9.79 8.00
N PRO A 9 5.44 -10.60 7.04
CA PRO A 9 6.83 -10.52 6.59
C PRO A 9 7.19 -9.10 6.17
N PHE A 10 8.33 -8.60 6.65
CA PHE A 10 8.78 -7.24 6.37
C PHE A 10 10.30 -7.11 6.53
N SER A 11 10.98 -6.79 5.43
CA SER A 11 12.45 -6.69 5.40
C SER A 11 12.97 -5.25 5.40
N GLY A 12 12.10 -4.24 5.20
CA GLY A 12 12.50 -2.84 5.02
C GLY A 12 13.02 -2.12 6.26
N GLY A 13 12.78 -2.65 7.47
CA GLY A 13 13.22 -2.02 8.72
C GLY A 13 12.54 -0.68 9.03
N TRP A 14 13.07 0.02 10.04
CA TRP A 14 12.46 1.26 10.55
C TRP A 14 12.45 2.40 9.53
N GLU A 15 13.53 2.58 8.78
CA GLU A 15 13.65 3.66 7.78
C GLU A 15 12.61 3.52 6.66
N ALA A 16 12.44 2.31 6.11
CA ALA A 16 11.41 2.05 5.12
C ALA A 16 10.02 2.30 5.72
N LEU A 17 9.77 1.81 6.94
CA LEU A 17 8.49 1.97 7.62
C LEU A 17 8.12 3.45 7.78
N ILE A 18 9.03 4.26 8.34
CA ILE A 18 8.76 5.66 8.63
C ILE A 18 8.63 6.49 7.35
N SER A 19 9.30 6.10 6.26
CA SER A 19 9.24 6.81 4.97
C SER A 19 7.82 6.92 4.39
N VAL A 20 6.95 5.97 4.74
CA VAL A 20 5.54 5.96 4.31
C VAL A 20 4.61 6.34 5.46
N ALA A 21 4.88 5.87 6.68
CA ALA A 21 3.98 6.03 7.83
C ALA A 21 3.71 7.50 8.22
N VAL A 22 4.64 8.41 7.95
CA VAL A 22 4.46 9.85 8.26
C VAL A 22 3.42 10.55 7.39
N ASN A 23 3.00 9.93 6.28
CA ASN A 23 2.04 10.48 5.32
C ASN A 23 0.74 9.65 5.31
N PRO A 24 -0.12 9.73 6.35
CA PRO A 24 -1.32 8.91 6.45
C PRO A 24 -2.36 9.20 5.35
N GLU A 25 -2.32 10.39 4.75
CA GLU A 25 -3.16 10.79 3.61
C GLU A 25 -2.87 9.96 2.36
N GLU A 26 -1.60 9.58 2.14
CA GLU A 26 -1.19 8.66 1.07
C GLU A 26 -1.39 7.19 1.48
N LEU A 27 -1.07 6.85 2.73
CA LEU A 27 -1.06 5.46 3.20
C LEU A 27 -2.46 4.87 3.40
N PHE A 28 -3.38 5.56 4.07
CA PHE A 28 -4.67 4.96 4.45
C PHE A 28 -5.49 4.48 3.24
N PRO A 29 -5.55 5.22 2.11
CA PRO A 29 -6.23 4.75 0.89
C PRO A 29 -5.73 3.40 0.34
N THR A 30 -4.49 3.00 0.67
CA THR A 30 -3.91 1.72 0.24
C THR A 30 -4.43 0.51 1.03
N PHE A 31 -5.06 0.71 2.19
CA PHE A 31 -5.59 -0.40 3.02
C PHE A 31 -6.68 -1.17 2.29
N PRO A 32 -6.81 -2.51 2.41
CA PRO A 32 -7.77 -3.32 1.64
C PRO A 32 -9.24 -3.16 2.11
N TYR A 33 -9.56 -2.03 2.74
CA TYR A 33 -10.89 -1.58 3.13
C TYR A 33 -10.93 -0.07 2.95
N ARG A 34 -12.13 0.53 2.94
CA ARG A 34 -12.24 1.97 2.73
C ARG A 34 -11.62 2.71 3.92
N ALA A 35 -10.54 3.43 3.67
CA ALA A 35 -9.88 4.28 4.64
C ALA A 35 -9.42 5.57 3.97
N GLU A 36 -9.73 6.70 4.59
CA GLU A 36 -9.36 8.02 4.10
C GLU A 36 -8.92 8.89 5.28
N VAL A 37 -7.94 9.77 5.03
CA VAL A 37 -7.54 10.81 5.97
C VAL A 37 -7.70 12.15 5.26
N THR A 38 -8.38 13.09 5.92
CA THR A 38 -8.62 14.43 5.40
C THR A 38 -8.17 15.46 6.41
N ARG A 39 -7.59 16.57 5.94
CA ARG A 39 -7.19 17.67 6.80
C ARG A 39 -8.31 18.69 6.91
N MET A 40 -8.81 18.91 8.13
CA MET A 40 -9.84 19.88 8.47
C MET A 40 -9.31 20.81 9.56
N ASN A 41 -9.20 22.11 9.27
CA ASN A 41 -8.79 23.13 10.25
C ASN A 41 -7.54 22.73 11.06
N GLU A 42 -6.46 22.41 10.36
CA GLU A 42 -5.16 21.96 10.92
C GLU A 42 -5.16 20.58 11.60
N ARG A 43 -6.30 19.90 11.72
CA ARG A 43 -6.41 18.55 12.27
C ARG A 43 -6.64 17.52 11.17
N SER A 44 -6.07 16.34 11.32
CA SER A 44 -6.37 15.20 10.45
C SER A 44 -7.57 14.45 11.01
N VAL A 45 -8.51 14.09 10.15
CA VAL A 45 -9.67 13.26 10.45
C VAL A 45 -9.56 11.99 9.63
N ALA A 46 -9.58 10.85 10.31
CA ALA A 46 -9.54 9.53 9.68
C ALA A 46 -10.94 8.91 9.68
N ARG A 47 -11.29 8.26 8.56
CA ARG A 47 -12.52 7.48 8.40
C ARG A 47 -12.18 6.10 7.89
N LEU A 48 -12.66 5.07 8.59
CA LEU A 48 -12.49 3.68 8.21
C LEU A 48 -13.87 3.02 8.08
N SER A 49 -14.06 2.26 7.01
CA SER A 49 -15.26 1.47 6.77
C SER A 49 -14.88 0.08 6.24
N LEU A 50 -15.28 -0.94 6.99
CA LEU A 50 -15.14 -2.35 6.63
C LEU A 50 -16.54 -2.93 6.42
N ARG A 51 -16.83 -3.35 5.19
CA ARG A 51 -18.09 -3.97 4.82
C ARG A 51 -17.82 -5.35 4.22
N ARG A 52 -18.12 -6.41 4.98
CA ARG A 52 -18.13 -7.80 4.49
C ARG A 52 -19.40 -8.45 4.98
N PHE A 53 -20.27 -8.88 4.08
CA PHE A 53 -21.55 -9.48 4.47
C PHE A 53 -21.35 -10.65 5.45
N PRO A 54 -22.02 -10.69 6.61
CA PRO A 54 -23.09 -9.81 7.10
C PRO A 54 -22.64 -8.68 8.06
N TRP A 55 -21.34 -8.41 8.20
CA TRP A 55 -20.78 -7.45 9.14
C TRP A 55 -20.41 -6.10 8.51
N LYS A 56 -20.74 -5.02 9.23
CA LYS A 56 -20.33 -3.65 8.94
C LYS A 56 -19.58 -3.09 10.14
N PHE A 57 -18.52 -2.34 9.90
CA PHE A 57 -17.79 -1.56 10.89
C PHE A 57 -17.44 -0.22 10.28
N GLU A 58 -17.78 0.86 10.98
CA GLU A 58 -17.45 2.23 10.58
C GLU A 58 -16.89 2.96 11.80
N PHE A 59 -15.82 3.71 11.58
CA PHE A 59 -15.20 4.54 12.60
C PHE A 59 -14.73 5.85 11.98
N GLU A 60 -15.02 6.96 12.64
CA GLU A 60 -14.54 8.29 12.28
C GLU A 60 -14.02 8.97 13.53
N GLY A 61 -12.87 9.65 13.42
CA GLY A 61 -12.30 10.38 14.53
C GLY A 61 -11.12 11.26 14.14
N PHE A 62 -10.75 12.16 15.05
CA PHE A 62 -9.51 12.93 14.92
C PHE A 62 -8.32 12.00 15.02
N LEU A 63 -7.39 12.13 14.08
CA LEU A 63 -6.19 11.31 13.98
C LEU A 63 -5.02 12.00 14.69
N GLU A 64 -4.45 11.31 15.66
CA GLU A 64 -3.15 11.62 16.26
C GLU A 64 -2.14 10.55 15.90
N MET A 65 -0.88 10.94 15.74
CA MET A 65 0.21 10.07 15.31
C MET A 65 1.35 10.14 16.33
N ALA A 66 1.92 8.98 16.64
CA ALA A 66 3.13 8.88 17.45
C ALA A 66 4.13 7.94 16.77
N PHE A 67 5.37 8.41 16.65
CA PHE A 67 6.48 7.69 16.04
C PHE A 67 7.60 7.58 17.07
N ASN A 68 7.97 6.36 17.43
CA ASN A 68 9.05 6.10 18.36
C ASN A 68 9.68 4.76 17.99
N GLU A 69 10.90 4.77 17.46
CA GLU A 69 11.54 3.56 16.93
C GLU A 69 11.45 2.36 17.90
N PRO A 70 11.04 1.16 17.44
CA PRO A 70 10.61 0.81 16.08
C PRO A 70 9.08 0.84 15.85
N HIS A 71 8.36 1.72 16.55
CA HIS A 71 6.90 1.78 16.64
C HIS A 71 6.28 2.98 15.89
N VAL A 72 5.18 2.70 15.19
CA VAL A 72 4.26 3.68 14.62
C VAL A 72 2.90 3.47 15.26
N THR A 73 2.24 4.53 15.73
CA THR A 73 0.89 4.46 16.29
C THR A 73 0.00 5.54 15.72
N TYR A 74 -1.17 5.14 15.24
CA TYR A 74 -2.27 6.01 14.85
C TYR A 74 -3.41 5.86 15.87
N VAL A 75 -3.74 6.95 16.54
CA VAL A 75 -4.85 7.01 17.51
C VAL A 75 -5.98 7.83 16.90
N MET A 76 -7.11 7.19 16.66
CA MET A 76 -8.31 7.83 16.14
C MET A 76 -9.30 8.05 17.28
N LYS A 77 -9.57 9.32 17.59
CA LYS A 77 -10.46 9.76 18.67
C LYS A 77 -11.83 10.12 18.09
N GLY A 78 -12.77 9.20 18.19
CA GLY A 78 -14.14 9.35 17.70
C GLY A 78 -15.14 9.65 18.82
N GLN A 79 -16.38 10.03 18.45
CA GLN A 79 -17.44 10.27 19.43
C GLN A 79 -17.81 9.02 20.26
N ARG A 80 -17.61 7.84 19.67
CA ARG A 80 -17.95 6.54 20.28
C ARG A 80 -16.80 5.92 21.08
N GLY A 81 -15.65 6.56 21.14
CA GLY A 81 -14.46 6.06 21.82
C GLY A 81 -13.21 6.08 20.91
N LEU A 82 -12.33 5.10 21.09
CA LEU A 82 -11.01 5.07 20.44
C LEU A 82 -10.85 3.90 19.48
N LEU A 83 -10.14 4.14 18.38
CA LEU A 83 -9.58 3.10 17.51
C LEU A 83 -8.09 3.37 17.35
N ILE A 84 -7.27 2.37 17.59
CA ILE A 84 -5.80 2.47 17.57
C ILE A 84 -5.27 1.44 16.59
N LEU A 85 -4.46 1.90 15.64
CA LEU A 85 -3.62 1.04 14.79
C LEU A 85 -2.17 1.26 15.21
N SER A 86 -1.48 0.20 15.61
CA SER A 86 -0.08 0.27 16.02
C SER A 86 0.75 -0.76 15.26
N PHE A 87 1.94 -0.37 14.84
CA PHE A 87 2.86 -1.18 14.06
C PHE A 87 4.23 -1.17 14.73
N ARG A 88 4.91 -2.32 14.70
CA ARG A 88 6.28 -2.47 15.21
C ARG A 88 7.12 -3.23 14.19
N ALA A 89 8.17 -2.60 13.67
CA ALA A 89 9.14 -3.29 12.81
C ALA A 89 10.17 -4.03 13.67
N GLY A 90 10.57 -5.23 13.25
CA GLY A 90 11.66 -5.98 13.90
C GLY A 90 11.64 -7.46 13.52
N ASP A 91 12.78 -8.12 13.66
CA ASP A 91 12.90 -9.58 13.50
C ASP A 91 12.37 -10.11 12.15
N GLY A 92 12.59 -9.35 11.07
CA GLY A 92 12.13 -9.69 9.71
C GLY A 92 10.60 -9.59 9.51
N ASN A 93 9.89 -8.97 10.45
CA ASN A 93 8.43 -8.85 10.42
C ASN A 93 7.95 -7.45 10.80
N LEU A 94 6.71 -7.15 10.42
CA LEU A 94 5.92 -6.02 10.90
C LEU A 94 4.78 -6.58 11.75
N VAL A 95 4.84 -6.33 13.06
CA VAL A 95 3.73 -6.67 13.96
C VAL A 95 2.70 -5.57 13.89
N ALA A 96 1.53 -5.87 13.36
CA ALA A 96 0.41 -4.95 13.27
C ALA A 96 -0.66 -5.29 14.31
N ARG A 97 -1.18 -4.28 15.01
CA ARG A 97 -2.24 -4.42 16.01
C ARG A 97 -3.33 -3.39 15.77
N ALA A 98 -4.57 -3.84 15.85
CA ALA A 98 -5.75 -2.99 15.90
C ALA A 98 -6.43 -3.16 17.26
N SER A 99 -6.70 -2.04 17.94
CA SER A 99 -7.36 -2.02 19.25
C SER A 99 -8.52 -1.04 19.22
N ALA A 100 -9.64 -1.38 19.85
CA ALA A 100 -10.76 -0.46 20.00
C ALA A 100 -11.21 -0.41 21.45
N ASP A 101 -11.54 0.79 21.89
CA ASP A 101 -12.21 1.07 23.16
C ASP A 101 -13.51 1.81 22.86
N ILE A 102 -14.56 1.04 22.55
CA ILE A 102 -15.89 1.53 22.16
C ILE A 102 -16.99 0.63 22.75
N PRO A 103 -18.24 1.12 22.89
CA PRO A 103 -19.36 0.29 23.34
C PRO A 103 -19.50 -1.01 22.52
N GLY A 104 -19.52 -2.15 23.21
CA GLY A 104 -19.64 -3.47 22.57
C GLY A 104 -18.34 -4.02 21.98
N GLU A 105 -17.17 -3.48 22.36
CA GLU A 105 -15.85 -3.88 21.85
C GLU A 105 -15.58 -5.39 21.81
N LYS A 106 -16.13 -6.16 22.76
CA LYS A 106 -15.96 -7.63 22.84
C LYS A 106 -16.47 -8.37 21.59
N LEU A 107 -17.37 -7.75 20.80
CA LEU A 107 -17.90 -8.31 19.55
C LEU A 107 -17.07 -7.92 18.31
N LEU A 108 -15.98 -7.16 18.48
CA LEU A 108 -15.18 -6.63 17.38
C LEU A 108 -14.01 -7.53 16.99
N GLY A 109 -13.76 -8.63 17.70
CA GLY A 109 -12.57 -9.47 17.48
C GLY A 109 -12.25 -9.75 16.00
N LYS A 110 -13.22 -10.26 15.21
CA LYS A 110 -13.01 -10.52 13.77
C LYS A 110 -12.75 -9.25 12.95
N LYS A 111 -13.38 -8.12 13.31
CA LYS A 111 -13.19 -6.83 12.62
C LYS A 111 -11.80 -6.27 12.91
N LEU A 112 -11.36 -6.31 14.17
CA LEU A 112 -10.02 -5.88 14.57
C LEU A 112 -8.93 -6.75 13.93
N GLN A 113 -9.16 -8.06 13.81
CA GLN A 113 -8.24 -8.95 13.09
C GLN A 113 -8.07 -8.49 11.63
N LEU A 114 -9.17 -8.24 10.92
CA LEU A 114 -9.13 -7.76 9.53
C LEU A 114 -8.47 -6.38 9.38
N LEU A 115 -8.67 -5.49 10.36
CA LEU A 115 -7.97 -4.20 10.37
C LEU A 115 -6.47 -4.39 10.54
N ALA A 116 -6.04 -5.24 11.49
CA ALA A 116 -4.63 -5.52 11.72
C ALA A 116 -3.96 -6.17 10.51
N GLU A 117 -4.59 -7.19 9.91
CA GLU A 117 -4.12 -7.87 8.69
C GLU A 117 -4.04 -6.94 7.50
N GLY A 118 -5.12 -6.22 7.22
CA GLY A 118 -5.19 -5.35 6.06
C GLY A 118 -4.20 -4.19 6.14
N SER A 119 -4.18 -3.48 7.27
CA SER A 119 -3.28 -2.34 7.45
C SER A 119 -1.81 -2.77 7.58
N GLY A 120 -1.52 -3.87 8.27
CA GLY A 120 -0.17 -4.41 8.39
C GLY A 120 0.42 -4.79 7.05
N LYS A 121 -0.35 -5.54 6.25
CA LYS A 121 0.07 -5.95 4.90
C LYS A 121 0.29 -4.75 3.99
N ALA A 122 -0.67 -3.82 3.94
CA ALA A 122 -0.54 -2.62 3.12
C ALA A 122 0.69 -1.80 3.52
N LEU A 123 0.88 -1.51 4.82
CA LEU A 123 2.02 -0.72 5.29
C LEU A 123 3.35 -1.39 4.99
N ALA A 124 3.49 -2.70 5.24
CA ALA A 124 4.72 -3.44 4.90
C ALA A 124 5.04 -3.33 3.40
N ARG A 125 4.06 -3.62 2.54
CA ARG A 125 4.25 -3.62 1.07
C ARG A 125 4.52 -2.24 0.49
N MET A 126 3.86 -1.21 1.02
CA MET A 126 4.10 0.18 0.59
C MET A 126 5.48 0.65 1.06
N ALA A 127 5.86 0.35 2.30
CA ALA A 127 7.17 0.72 2.86
C ALA A 127 8.32 0.08 2.08
N GLU A 128 8.25 -1.24 1.82
CA GLU A 128 9.27 -1.96 1.03
C GLU A 128 9.39 -1.36 -0.38
N SER A 129 8.26 -1.20 -1.08
CA SER A 129 8.25 -0.68 -2.44
C SER A 129 8.72 0.77 -2.54
N HIS A 130 8.33 1.61 -1.58
CA HIS A 130 8.78 2.99 -1.53
C HIS A 130 10.28 3.07 -1.28
N TYR A 131 10.80 2.27 -0.36
CA TYR A 131 12.24 2.25 -0.05
C TYR A 131 13.08 1.78 -1.25
N VAL A 132 12.62 0.76 -1.97
CA VAL A 132 13.30 0.24 -3.16
C VAL A 132 13.26 1.23 -4.33
N LEU A 133 12.11 1.87 -4.60
CA LEU A 133 11.94 2.68 -5.81
C LEU A 133 12.20 4.16 -5.68
N ALA A 134 11.93 4.78 -4.52
CA ALA A 134 12.09 6.22 -4.36
C ALA A 134 13.49 6.73 -4.79
N PRO A 135 14.60 6.02 -4.51
CA PRO A 135 15.94 6.43 -4.98
C PRO A 135 16.16 6.34 -6.49
N LEU A 136 15.32 5.59 -7.21
CA LEU A 136 15.45 5.33 -8.65
C LEU A 136 14.59 6.26 -9.51
N ILE A 137 13.67 7.00 -8.90
CA ILE A 137 12.67 7.83 -9.55
C ILE A 137 13.13 9.28 -9.67
N PHE A 138 12.99 9.86 -10.87
CA PHE A 138 13.30 11.25 -11.17
C PHE A 138 12.10 11.93 -11.80
N GLY A 139 11.65 13.00 -11.17
CA GLY A 139 10.38 13.67 -11.51
C GLY A 139 9.28 13.30 -10.51
N SER A 140 8.05 13.71 -10.80
CA SER A 140 6.89 13.50 -9.94
C SER A 140 5.60 13.66 -10.72
N GLY A 141 4.53 12.99 -10.27
CA GLY A 141 3.21 13.11 -10.84
C GLY A 141 2.86 11.93 -11.75
N GLU A 142 2.14 12.21 -12.84
CA GLU A 142 1.66 11.18 -13.77
C GLU A 142 2.71 10.77 -14.83
N GLU A 143 3.89 11.41 -14.83
CA GLU A 143 5.03 11.02 -15.67
C GLU A 143 6.35 11.20 -14.90
N PHE A 144 7.23 10.21 -14.98
CA PHE A 144 8.56 10.26 -14.36
C PHE A 144 9.54 9.31 -15.04
N ILE A 145 10.84 9.51 -14.77
CA ILE A 145 11.91 8.64 -15.26
C ILE A 145 12.28 7.64 -14.15
N LEU A 146 12.39 6.37 -14.52
CA LEU A 146 12.92 5.30 -13.67
C LEU A 146 14.28 4.87 -14.22
N ARG A 147 15.37 5.29 -13.57
CA ARG A 147 16.75 5.16 -14.09
C ARG A 147 17.24 3.72 -14.25
N ARG A 148 16.72 2.82 -13.43
CA ARG A 148 17.01 1.40 -13.48
C ARG A 148 15.73 0.64 -13.19
N PHE A 149 15.30 -0.12 -14.17
CA PHE A 149 14.15 -0.99 -14.10
C PHE A 149 14.56 -2.38 -14.56
N GLU A 150 14.05 -3.38 -13.86
CA GLU A 150 14.14 -4.80 -14.20
C GLU A 150 12.74 -5.37 -13.97
N GLY A 151 12.33 -6.40 -14.73
CA GLY A 151 11.01 -7.02 -14.63
C GLY A 151 10.46 -7.18 -13.19
N PRO A 152 11.21 -7.81 -12.27
CA PRO A 152 10.84 -7.94 -10.85
C PRO A 152 10.43 -6.64 -10.15
N LEU A 153 11.04 -5.50 -10.50
CA LEU A 153 10.71 -4.20 -9.91
C LEU A 153 9.30 -3.71 -10.25
N LEU A 154 8.60 -4.34 -11.19
CA LEU A 154 7.23 -4.00 -11.52
C LEU A 154 6.29 -4.15 -10.31
N ALA A 155 6.50 -5.16 -9.46
CA ALA A 155 5.74 -5.33 -8.22
C ALA A 155 5.83 -4.10 -7.32
N HIS A 156 7.04 -3.55 -7.19
CA HIS A 156 7.29 -2.35 -6.41
C HIS A 156 6.75 -1.10 -7.11
N LEU A 157 6.84 -1.03 -8.44
CA LEU A 157 6.38 0.11 -9.23
C LEU A 157 4.87 0.30 -9.08
N LEU A 158 4.10 -0.78 -9.24
CA LEU A 158 2.66 -0.72 -9.13
C LEU A 158 2.22 -0.29 -7.71
N ARG A 159 2.90 -0.76 -6.67
CA ARG A 159 2.63 -0.36 -5.27
C ARG A 159 3.02 1.08 -4.99
N TYR A 160 4.17 1.51 -5.50
CA TYR A 160 4.61 2.90 -5.40
C TYR A 160 3.58 3.83 -6.04
N ILE A 161 3.04 3.45 -7.21
CA ILE A 161 2.00 4.21 -7.90
C ILE A 161 0.70 4.22 -7.10
N LEU A 162 0.26 3.08 -6.56
CA LEU A 162 -0.90 3.02 -5.66
C LEU A 162 -0.73 3.98 -4.48
N LEU A 163 0.43 3.99 -3.83
CA LEU A 163 0.73 4.89 -2.71
C LEU A 163 0.65 6.36 -3.12
N LYS A 164 1.33 6.73 -4.22
CA LYS A 164 1.45 8.14 -4.64
C LYS A 164 0.20 8.72 -5.28
N THR A 165 -0.63 7.89 -5.89
CA THR A 165 -1.86 8.35 -6.55
C THR A 165 -3.11 8.11 -5.72
N SER A 166 -3.06 7.20 -4.73
CA SER A 166 -4.24 6.69 -4.01
C SER A 166 -5.32 6.10 -4.92
N LYS A 167 -5.01 5.80 -6.19
CA LYS A 167 -5.93 5.22 -7.17
C LYS A 167 -5.79 3.70 -7.18
N ARG A 168 -6.92 2.99 -7.12
CA ARG A 168 -6.99 1.52 -7.21
C ARG A 168 -7.11 1.00 -8.63
N SER A 169 -7.52 1.86 -9.56
CA SER A 169 -7.60 1.56 -10.97
C SER A 169 -6.70 2.52 -11.73
N PHE A 170 -5.71 1.99 -12.43
CA PHE A 170 -4.76 2.76 -13.22
C PHE A 170 -4.05 1.89 -14.25
N ARG A 171 -3.57 2.53 -15.30
CA ARG A 171 -2.68 1.95 -16.30
C ARG A 171 -1.31 2.56 -16.16
N VAL A 172 -0.28 1.72 -16.25
CA VAL A 172 1.12 2.14 -16.28
C VAL A 172 1.69 1.80 -17.63
N ILE A 173 2.30 2.80 -18.28
CA ILE A 173 2.97 2.64 -19.57
C ILE A 173 4.44 2.97 -19.34
N GLY A 174 5.32 1.97 -19.51
CA GLY A 174 6.76 2.16 -19.50
C GLY A 174 7.30 2.15 -20.93
N LYS A 175 8.12 3.14 -21.27
CA LYS A 175 8.83 3.19 -22.55
C LYS A 175 10.33 3.36 -22.34
N ALA A 176 11.10 2.45 -22.90
CA ALA A 176 12.54 2.57 -23.08
C ALA A 176 12.84 2.83 -24.57
N LYS A 177 14.11 2.79 -24.94
CA LYS A 177 14.54 3.05 -26.33
C LYS A 177 14.05 1.98 -27.31
N GLU A 178 14.11 0.70 -26.91
CA GLU A 178 13.82 -0.46 -27.75
C GLU A 178 12.76 -1.39 -27.15
N ASP A 179 12.39 -1.16 -25.88
CA ASP A 179 11.48 -2.00 -25.11
C ASP A 179 10.35 -1.16 -24.50
N GLY A 180 9.27 -1.81 -24.12
CA GLY A 180 8.14 -1.15 -23.47
C GLY A 180 7.23 -2.11 -22.72
N PHE A 181 6.39 -1.57 -21.85
CA PHE A 181 5.34 -2.35 -21.20
C PHE A 181 4.09 -1.52 -20.92
N ILE A 182 2.96 -2.22 -20.81
CA ILE A 182 1.67 -1.71 -20.36
C ILE A 182 1.16 -2.66 -19.28
N ALA A 183 0.90 -2.13 -18.08
CA ALA A 183 0.33 -2.87 -16.97
C ALA A 183 -1.01 -2.25 -16.56
N ASP A 184 -2.05 -3.07 -16.51
CA ASP A 184 -3.39 -2.64 -16.10
C ASP A 184 -3.69 -3.13 -14.67
N VAL A 185 -4.04 -2.20 -13.79
CA VAL A 185 -4.54 -2.48 -12.45
C VAL A 185 -5.99 -2.02 -12.36
N THR A 186 -6.90 -2.92 -11.99
CA THR A 186 -8.34 -2.63 -11.85
C THR A 186 -8.81 -3.01 -10.45
N ASP A 187 -9.35 -2.04 -9.70
CA ASP A 187 -9.80 -2.23 -8.31
C ASP A 187 -8.76 -2.91 -7.40
N GLY A 188 -7.47 -2.61 -7.62
CA GLY A 188 -6.36 -3.19 -6.87
C GLY A 188 -5.90 -4.57 -7.35
N ILE A 189 -6.47 -5.10 -8.43
CA ILE A 189 -6.05 -6.36 -9.06
C ILE A 189 -5.14 -6.07 -10.25
N VAL A 190 -3.97 -6.70 -10.28
CA VAL A 190 -3.09 -6.69 -11.46
C VAL A 190 -3.64 -7.70 -12.46
N GLU A 191 -4.23 -7.22 -13.55
CA GLU A 191 -4.95 -8.06 -14.51
C GLU A 191 -4.00 -8.71 -15.51
N LYS A 192 -3.36 -7.87 -16.33
CA LYS A 192 -2.48 -8.26 -17.42
C LYS A 192 -1.33 -7.27 -17.56
N ILE A 193 -0.21 -7.78 -18.06
CA ILE A 193 0.92 -6.99 -18.49
C ILE A 193 1.29 -7.39 -19.90
N GLU A 194 1.31 -6.41 -20.79
CA GLU A 194 1.80 -6.56 -22.15
C GLU A 194 3.19 -5.93 -22.19
N TYR A 195 4.20 -6.65 -22.65
CA TYR A 195 5.54 -6.11 -22.78
C TYR A 195 6.16 -6.46 -24.12
N GLU A 196 6.93 -5.52 -24.64
CA GLU A 196 7.61 -5.60 -25.93
C GLU A 196 9.11 -5.51 -25.67
N THR A 197 9.83 -6.43 -26.29
CA THR A 197 11.29 -6.46 -26.32
C THR A 197 11.76 -6.60 -27.77
N PHE A 198 13.06 -6.50 -28.00
CA PHE A 198 13.65 -6.86 -29.30
C PHE A 198 13.24 -8.27 -29.81
N SER A 199 12.93 -9.20 -28.89
CA SER A 199 12.53 -10.58 -29.24
C SER A 199 11.05 -10.72 -29.64
N GLY A 200 10.24 -9.69 -29.42
CA GLY A 200 8.81 -9.66 -29.74
C GLY A 200 7.94 -9.21 -28.56
N THR A 201 6.62 -9.34 -28.75
CA THR A 201 5.59 -8.98 -27.76
C THR A 201 5.14 -10.21 -26.98
N SER A 202 5.02 -10.06 -25.66
CA SER A 202 4.53 -11.08 -24.73
C SER A 202 3.43 -10.54 -23.83
N ILE A 203 2.57 -11.42 -23.36
CA ILE A 203 1.46 -11.10 -22.45
C ILE A 203 1.56 -12.01 -21.23
N LEU A 204 1.51 -11.41 -20.05
CA LEU A 204 1.50 -12.08 -18.77
C LEU A 204 0.19 -11.79 -18.04
N GLU A 205 -0.60 -12.83 -17.77
CA GLU A 205 -1.81 -12.74 -16.96
C GLU A 205 -1.49 -13.07 -15.50
N ILE A 206 -1.79 -12.14 -14.59
CA ILE A 206 -1.47 -12.28 -13.16
C ILE A 206 -2.73 -12.53 -12.33
N LYS A 207 -3.78 -11.72 -12.55
CA LYS A 207 -5.09 -11.79 -11.86
C LYS A 207 -4.97 -11.91 -10.34
N LYS A 208 -4.07 -11.10 -9.75
CA LYS A 208 -3.70 -11.16 -8.32
C LYS A 208 -3.83 -9.79 -7.69
N ASP A 209 -4.21 -9.75 -6.41
CA ASP A 209 -4.25 -8.51 -5.63
C ASP A 209 -2.85 -7.88 -5.56
N LEU A 210 -2.77 -6.57 -5.76
CA LEU A 210 -1.51 -5.82 -5.81
C LEU A 210 -0.69 -5.96 -4.51
N LEU A 211 -1.33 -6.18 -3.36
CA LEU A 211 -0.63 -6.45 -2.10
C LEU A 211 -0.08 -7.87 -2.01
N ASP A 212 -0.53 -8.79 -2.87
CA ASP A 212 -0.12 -10.19 -2.96
C ASP A 212 0.91 -10.48 -4.04
N VAL A 213 1.02 -9.62 -5.05
CA VAL A 213 2.04 -9.73 -6.11
C VAL A 213 3.47 -9.74 -5.53
N SER A 214 4.42 -10.33 -6.22
CA SER A 214 5.80 -10.48 -5.80
C SER A 214 6.73 -10.29 -6.98
N GLU A 215 8.01 -10.13 -6.70
CA GLU A 215 9.06 -10.07 -7.72
C GLU A 215 9.07 -11.32 -8.62
N GLU A 216 8.78 -12.49 -8.03
CA GLU A 216 8.72 -13.78 -8.73
C GLU A 216 7.66 -13.80 -9.83
N ASP A 217 6.53 -13.12 -9.60
CA ASP A 217 5.43 -13.01 -10.57
C ASP A 217 5.88 -12.27 -11.86
N PHE A 218 7.02 -11.57 -11.86
CA PHE A 218 7.56 -10.83 -13.00
C PHE A 218 8.98 -11.25 -13.42
N SER A 219 9.46 -12.37 -12.87
CA SER A 219 10.85 -12.82 -13.06
C SER A 219 11.19 -13.20 -14.51
N GLU A 220 10.19 -13.57 -15.31
CA GLU A 220 10.36 -13.94 -16.73
C GLU A 220 10.34 -12.73 -17.68
N MET A 221 10.08 -11.51 -17.17
CA MET A 221 10.07 -10.31 -17.98
C MET A 221 11.50 -9.83 -18.25
N ASP A 222 11.97 -10.03 -19.47
CA ASP A 222 13.27 -9.54 -19.96
C ASP A 222 13.22 -8.04 -20.29
N LEU A 223 12.88 -7.22 -19.28
CA LEU A 223 12.92 -5.77 -19.35
C LEU A 223 14.09 -5.28 -18.53
N ASN A 224 14.88 -4.37 -19.08
CA ASN A 224 16.03 -3.80 -18.38
C ASN A 224 16.35 -2.38 -18.86
N GLY A 225 16.79 -1.53 -17.94
CA GLY A 225 17.35 -0.22 -18.25
C GLY A 225 16.54 0.96 -17.74
N GLU A 226 16.63 2.09 -18.43
CA GLU A 226 15.93 3.32 -18.07
C GLU A 226 14.59 3.42 -18.81
N TYR A 227 13.52 3.72 -18.06
CA TYR A 227 12.17 3.84 -18.60
C TYR A 227 11.57 5.20 -18.28
N ILE A 228 10.87 5.77 -19.25
CA ILE A 228 9.89 6.82 -19.02
C ILE A 228 8.58 6.14 -18.64
N ILE A 229 8.11 6.42 -17.43
CA ILE A 229 6.87 5.88 -16.88
C ILE A 229 5.78 6.94 -17.01
N LYS A 230 4.66 6.55 -17.59
CA LYS A 230 3.42 7.33 -17.64
C LYS A 230 2.30 6.58 -16.94
N ILE A 231 1.51 7.31 -16.15
CA ILE A 231 0.35 6.79 -15.43
C ILE A 231 -0.92 7.37 -16.05
N GLU A 232 -1.90 6.52 -16.30
CA GLU A 232 -3.21 6.91 -16.80
C GLU A 232 -4.30 6.39 -15.85
N ALA A 233 -5.37 7.16 -15.65
CA ALA A 233 -6.54 6.68 -14.93
C ALA A 233 -7.35 5.71 -15.81
N LEU A 234 -7.87 4.64 -15.22
CA LEU A 234 -8.79 3.69 -15.84
C LEU A 234 -10.23 3.92 -15.37
#